data_AF-A0A9E1MEB6-F1
#
_entry.id   AF-A0A9E1MEB6-F1
#
_cell.length_a   1.000
_cell.length_b   1.000
_cell.length_c   1.000
_cell.angle_alpha   90.00
_cell.angle_beta   90.00
_cell.angle_gamma   90.00
#
_symmetry.space_group_name_H-M   'P 1'
#
loop_
_entity.id
_entity.type
_entity.pdbx_description
1 polymer ?
#
loop_
_entity_poly.entity_id
_entity_poly.type
_entity_poly.pdbx_seq_one_letter_code
_entity_poly.pdbx_strand_id
1 'polypeptide(L)'
;MESNKLENKELCTKCGGFCCKKSGCDYSANDFESLHIDDLELKLKEGHISIVSVLKFKQLKNFKISTQPFLYLRARNVDRPIVDLVSLKTPCSMLTENGCTYSLENRPSGGVNLIPAPELQCYPLKDPEEIVNSWKSYQNVLMSLVKRFTGKNLNESLKKDIKLFFLSMIKKDFEHVSTVEQKQADEFMRILKQAYPELWKEACKESKNQYTLQKRMKK
;
A
#
# COMPACT_ATOMS: atom_id res chain seq x y z
N MET A 1 -6.62 -15.99 -28.62
CA MET A 1 -7.45 -16.87 -27.77
C MET A 1 -6.89 -16.98 -26.34
N GLU A 2 -6.32 -15.89 -25.79
CA GLU A 2 -5.61 -15.90 -24.49
C GLU A 2 -6.24 -15.00 -23.41
N SER A 3 -7.09 -14.03 -23.78
CA SER A 3 -7.70 -13.07 -22.84
C SER A 3 -8.66 -13.70 -21.82
N ASN A 4 -9.37 -14.78 -22.19
CA ASN A 4 -10.34 -15.46 -21.31
C ASN A 4 -9.70 -16.16 -20.09
N LYS A 5 -8.37 -16.27 -20.02
CA LYS A 5 -7.67 -16.80 -18.84
C LYS A 5 -7.33 -15.71 -17.81
N LEU A 6 -7.20 -14.46 -18.25
CA LEU A 6 -6.75 -13.34 -17.40
C LEU A 6 -7.94 -12.52 -16.86
N GLU A 7 -9.12 -12.64 -17.48
CA GLU A 7 -10.35 -12.05 -16.98
C GLU A 7 -11.52 -13.01 -17.15
N ASN A 8 -12.27 -13.22 -16.07
CA ASN A 8 -13.53 -13.96 -16.07
C ASN A 8 -14.58 -13.11 -15.37
N LYS A 9 -15.36 -12.37 -16.16
CA LYS A 9 -16.34 -11.40 -15.64
C LYS A 9 -17.39 -12.05 -14.74
N GLU A 10 -17.80 -13.28 -15.02
CA GLU A 10 -18.78 -13.99 -14.18
C GLU A 10 -18.22 -14.28 -12.78
N LEU A 11 -17.01 -14.85 -12.70
CA LEU A 11 -16.34 -15.12 -11.42
C LEU A 11 -15.98 -13.82 -10.68
N CYS A 12 -15.50 -12.81 -11.41
CA CYS A 12 -15.15 -11.51 -10.83
C CYS A 12 -16.38 -10.78 -10.26
N THR A 13 -17.53 -10.83 -10.94
CA THR A 13 -18.79 -10.27 -10.44
C THR A 13 -19.26 -11.01 -9.19
N LYS A 14 -19.23 -12.35 -9.18
CA LYS A 14 -19.56 -13.16 -8.00
C LYS A 14 -18.64 -12.87 -6.80
N CYS A 15 -17.36 -12.62 -7.08
CA CYS A 15 -16.34 -12.25 -6.08
C CYS A 15 -16.56 -10.84 -5.49
N GLY A 16 -17.24 -9.94 -6.21
CA GLY A 16 -17.55 -8.59 -5.75
C GLY A 16 -16.30 -7.78 -5.39
N GLY A 17 -15.18 -8.03 -6.08
CA GLY A 17 -13.90 -7.35 -5.86
C GLY A 17 -13.24 -7.66 -4.51
N PHE A 18 -13.35 -8.88 -3.99
CA PHE A 18 -12.74 -9.27 -2.70
C PHE A 18 -11.28 -8.81 -2.53
N CYS A 19 -10.43 -9.00 -3.55
CA CYS A 19 -9.05 -8.52 -3.52
C CYS A 19 -8.97 -6.99 -3.51
N CYS A 20 -9.78 -6.31 -4.32
CA CYS A 20 -9.84 -4.85 -4.39
C CYS A 20 -10.39 -4.21 -3.11
N LYS A 21 -11.21 -4.91 -2.33
CA LYS A 21 -11.67 -4.46 -1.00
C LYS A 21 -10.54 -4.43 0.04
N LYS A 22 -9.46 -5.17 -0.20
CA LYS A 22 -8.27 -5.15 0.65
C LYS A 22 -7.31 -4.03 0.24
N SER A 23 -6.97 -3.93 -1.04
CA SER A 23 -6.06 -2.89 -1.57
C SER A 23 -6.10 -2.79 -3.08
N GLY A 24 -5.51 -1.72 -3.64
CA GLY A 24 -5.23 -1.63 -5.06
C GLY A 24 -4.17 -2.63 -5.54
N CYS A 25 -4.13 -2.82 -6.87
CA CYS A 25 -3.17 -3.69 -7.55
C CYS A 25 -1.84 -2.98 -7.78
N ASP A 26 -0.75 -3.75 -7.76
CA ASP A 26 0.60 -3.23 -7.95
C ASP A 26 0.88 -3.03 -9.45
N TYR A 27 1.54 -1.93 -9.78
CA TYR A 27 2.01 -1.68 -11.14
C TYR A 27 3.41 -2.26 -11.33
N SER A 28 3.67 -2.77 -12.53
CA SER A 28 5.02 -2.98 -13.06
C SER A 28 5.56 -1.66 -13.61
N ALA A 29 6.88 -1.49 -13.66
CA ALA A 29 7.52 -0.40 -14.39
C ALA A 29 7.15 -0.42 -15.89
N ASN A 30 6.84 -1.60 -16.45
CA ASN A 30 6.42 -1.75 -17.84
C ASN A 30 4.96 -1.32 -18.10
N ASP A 31 4.19 -0.99 -17.06
CA ASP A 31 2.83 -0.46 -17.21
C ASP A 31 2.85 1.03 -17.64
N PHE A 32 4.03 1.65 -17.75
CA PHE A 32 4.21 3.06 -18.07
C PHE A 32 4.99 3.20 -19.38
N GLU A 33 4.48 4.05 -20.26
CA GLU A 33 5.16 4.41 -21.52
C GLU A 33 6.48 5.15 -21.27
N SER A 34 6.53 5.95 -20.20
CA SER A 34 7.71 6.67 -19.78
C SER A 34 7.92 6.55 -18.27
N LEU A 35 9.18 6.35 -17.89
CA LEU A 35 9.64 6.31 -16.50
C LEU A 35 10.47 7.55 -16.15
N HIS A 36 10.43 8.58 -17.00
CA HIS A 36 11.01 9.87 -16.68
C HIS A 36 10.25 10.51 -15.51
N ILE A 37 10.99 11.24 -14.66
CA ILE A 37 10.46 11.74 -13.39
C ILE A 37 9.24 12.66 -13.58
N ASP A 38 9.26 13.52 -14.59
CA ASP A 38 8.17 14.48 -14.82
C ASP A 38 6.91 13.79 -15.35
N ASP A 39 7.04 12.75 -16.18
CA ASP A 39 5.92 11.97 -16.70
C ASP A 39 5.25 11.16 -15.58
N LEU A 40 6.06 10.52 -14.72
CA LEU A 40 5.56 9.83 -13.54
C LEU A 40 4.90 10.79 -12.55
N GLU A 41 5.43 12.01 -12.39
CA GLU A 41 4.81 13.03 -11.56
C GLU A 41 3.41 13.40 -12.06
N LEU A 42 3.25 13.59 -13.37
CA LEU A 42 1.94 13.84 -13.99
C LEU A 42 0.98 12.69 -13.73
N LYS A 43 1.42 11.43 -13.96
CA LYS A 43 0.60 10.23 -13.69
C LYS A 43 0.16 10.11 -12.22
N LEU A 44 1.04 10.43 -11.28
CA LEU A 44 0.70 10.41 -9.85
C LEU A 44 -0.33 11.50 -9.48
N LYS A 45 -0.29 12.65 -10.15
CA LYS A 45 -1.23 13.77 -9.94
C LYS A 45 -2.63 13.51 -10.52
N GLU A 46 -2.79 12.58 -11.47
CA GLU A 46 -4.10 12.17 -12.00
C GLU A 46 -5.02 11.60 -10.90
N GLY A 47 -4.43 11.10 -9.80
CA GLY A 47 -5.20 10.72 -8.61
C GLY A 47 -5.40 9.21 -8.42
N HIS A 48 -4.92 8.39 -9.35
CA HIS A 48 -5.20 6.95 -9.36
C HIS A 48 -4.05 6.06 -8.88
N ILE A 49 -2.88 6.63 -8.59
CA ILE A 49 -1.65 5.88 -8.30
C ILE A 49 -0.97 6.44 -7.05
N SER A 50 -0.47 5.57 -6.17
CA SER A 50 0.35 5.95 -5.03
C SER A 50 1.73 5.31 -5.09
N ILE A 51 2.73 6.05 -4.63
CA ILE A 51 4.04 5.52 -4.27
C ILE A 51 3.90 4.84 -2.91
N VAL A 52 4.18 3.55 -2.86
CA VAL A 52 4.10 2.73 -1.65
C VAL A 52 5.45 2.06 -1.39
N SER A 53 5.59 1.39 -0.25
CA SER A 53 6.81 0.64 0.05
C SER A 53 6.54 -0.79 0.52
N VAL A 54 7.47 -1.68 0.22
CA VAL A 54 7.65 -2.94 0.95
C VAL A 54 8.87 -2.77 1.85
N LEU A 55 8.73 -3.12 3.12
CA LEU A 55 9.85 -3.04 4.07
C LEU A 55 10.57 -4.38 4.13
N LYS A 56 11.83 -4.38 3.70
CA LYS A 56 12.73 -5.52 3.91
C LYS A 56 13.36 -5.39 5.29
N PHE A 57 13.15 -6.39 6.14
CA PHE A 57 13.71 -6.42 7.50
C PHE A 57 14.97 -7.29 7.50
N LYS A 58 16.05 -6.77 8.10
CA LYS A 58 17.30 -7.52 8.28
C LYS A 58 17.77 -7.38 9.71
N GLN A 59 17.99 -8.53 10.36
CA GLN A 59 18.58 -8.59 11.69
C GLN A 59 20.08 -8.27 11.63
N LEU A 60 20.52 -7.36 12.49
CA LEU A 60 21.91 -6.95 12.65
C LEU A 60 22.58 -7.74 13.79
N LYS A 61 23.92 -7.64 13.86
CA LYS A 61 24.77 -8.37 14.82
C LYS A 61 24.47 -8.12 16.32
N ASN A 62 23.60 -7.17 16.64
CA ASN A 62 23.19 -6.79 18.00
C ASN A 62 21.68 -6.95 18.24
N PHE A 63 21.02 -7.85 17.52
CA PHE A 63 19.56 -8.05 17.55
C PHE A 63 18.72 -6.83 17.14
N LYS A 64 19.35 -5.74 16.68
CA LYS A 64 18.62 -4.63 16.07
C LYS A 64 18.09 -5.06 14.72
N ILE A 65 16.87 -4.63 14.42
CA ILE A 65 16.26 -4.83 13.12
C ILE A 65 16.49 -3.57 12.30
N SER A 66 17.15 -3.72 11.15
CA SER A 66 17.22 -2.69 10.13
C SER A 66 16.10 -2.86 9.13
N THR A 67 15.58 -1.74 8.64
CA THR A 67 14.53 -1.67 7.64
C THR A 67 15.04 -0.98 6.40
N GLN A 68 14.86 -1.65 5.26
CA GLN A 68 15.15 -1.10 3.96
C GLN A 68 13.83 -0.98 3.16
N PRO A 69 13.28 0.23 2.97
CA PRO A 69 12.14 0.41 2.11
C PRO A 69 12.53 0.15 0.65
N PHE A 70 11.68 -0.57 -0.06
CA PHE A 70 11.73 -0.69 -1.52
C PHE A 70 10.45 -0.10 -2.09
N LEU A 71 10.60 0.92 -2.93
CA LEU A 71 9.49 1.70 -3.47
C LEU A 71 8.94 1.06 -4.75
N TYR A 72 7.62 1.13 -4.91
CA TYR A 72 6.92 0.74 -6.14
C TYR A 72 5.59 1.50 -6.22
N LEU A 73 4.89 1.37 -7.35
CA LEU A 73 3.61 2.03 -7.57
C LEU A 73 2.45 1.05 -7.41
N ARG A 74 1.35 1.53 -6.82
CA ARG A 74 0.10 0.78 -6.63
C ARG A 74 -1.09 1.64 -7.02
N ALA A 75 -2.15 1.03 -7.55
CA ALA A 75 -3.44 1.70 -7.72
C ALA A 75 -3.91 2.26 -6.37
N ARG A 76 -4.21 3.55 -6.31
CA ARG A 76 -4.44 4.27 -5.07
C ARG A 76 -5.60 3.64 -4.30
N ASN A 77 -5.43 3.50 -2.99
CA ASN A 77 -6.53 3.10 -2.12
C ASN A 77 -7.39 4.33 -1.77
N VAL A 78 -8.66 4.11 -1.44
CA VAL A 78 -9.61 5.17 -1.03
C VAL A 78 -9.03 5.96 0.15
N ASP A 79 -9.11 7.29 0.05
CA ASP A 79 -8.63 8.27 1.03
C ASP A 79 -7.14 8.16 1.39
N ARG A 80 -6.31 7.65 0.46
CA ARG A 80 -4.85 7.60 0.63
C ARG A 80 -4.12 8.67 -0.18
N PRO A 81 -2.99 9.18 0.34
CA PRO A 81 -2.18 10.18 -0.36
C PRO A 81 -1.39 9.61 -1.55
N ILE A 82 -0.77 10.50 -2.34
CA ILE A 82 0.18 10.13 -3.41
C ILE A 82 1.35 9.32 -2.84
N VAL A 83 1.86 9.67 -1.66
CA VAL A 83 2.95 8.95 -0.99
C VAL A 83 2.38 8.28 0.25
N ASP A 84 2.26 6.96 0.20
CA ASP A 84 1.65 6.12 1.23
C ASP A 84 2.58 4.94 1.54
N LEU A 85 3.70 5.22 2.22
CA LEU A 85 4.79 4.26 2.34
C LEU A 85 4.43 3.12 3.29
N VAL A 86 3.70 3.42 4.36
CA VAL A 86 3.24 2.46 5.37
C VAL A 86 1.88 2.90 5.92
N SER A 87 0.84 2.10 5.67
CA SER A 87 -0.51 2.38 6.14
C SER A 87 -1.33 1.10 6.32
N LEU A 88 -2.47 1.22 6.99
CA LEU A 88 -3.52 0.22 6.95
C LEU A 88 -4.21 0.30 5.59
N LYS A 89 -4.19 -0.77 4.80
CA LYS A 89 -4.76 -0.69 3.47
C LYS A 89 -6.29 -0.60 3.53
N THR A 90 -6.82 0.36 2.78
CA THR A 90 -8.26 0.55 2.49
C THR A 90 -8.60 0.00 1.10
N PRO A 91 -9.88 -0.08 0.69
CA PRO A 91 -10.23 -0.56 -0.64
C PRO A 91 -9.55 0.23 -1.77
N CYS A 92 -9.37 -0.40 -2.93
CA CYS A 92 -8.90 0.24 -4.16
C CYS A 92 -9.87 1.34 -4.59
N SER A 93 -9.35 2.52 -4.95
CA SER A 93 -10.15 3.64 -5.46
C SER A 93 -10.80 3.36 -6.82
N MET A 94 -10.32 2.34 -7.53
CA MET A 94 -10.84 1.93 -8.84
C MET A 94 -11.97 0.90 -8.74
N LEU A 95 -12.32 0.45 -7.54
CA LEU A 95 -13.45 -0.45 -7.31
C LEU A 95 -14.75 0.35 -7.20
N THR A 96 -15.72 0.02 -8.06
CA THR A 96 -17.09 0.54 -8.02
C THR A 96 -18.09 -0.59 -7.73
N GLU A 97 -19.37 -0.24 -7.59
CA GLU A 97 -20.47 -1.21 -7.54
C GLU A 97 -20.51 -2.12 -8.79
N ASN A 98 -20.05 -1.61 -9.94
CA ASN A 98 -20.01 -2.32 -11.21
C ASN A 98 -18.67 -3.04 -11.46
N GLY A 99 -17.77 -3.08 -10.46
CA GLY A 99 -16.45 -3.67 -10.56
C GLY A 99 -15.34 -2.65 -10.82
N CYS A 100 -14.20 -3.12 -11.34
CA CYS A 100 -13.03 -2.29 -11.58
C CYS A 100 -13.25 -1.34 -12.76
N THR A 101 -12.91 -0.06 -12.60
CA THR A 101 -12.99 0.95 -13.68
C THR A 101 -11.93 0.76 -14.76
N TYR A 102 -10.84 0.02 -14.49
CA TYR A 102 -9.85 -0.32 -15.50
C TYR A 102 -10.35 -1.40 -16.45
N SER A 103 -10.24 -1.13 -17.76
CA SER A 103 -10.20 -2.17 -18.77
C SER A 103 -9.01 -3.11 -18.52
N LEU A 104 -9.06 -4.34 -19.05
CA LEU A 104 -7.97 -5.30 -18.90
C LEU A 104 -6.62 -4.75 -19.41
N GLU A 105 -6.65 -3.97 -20.50
CA GLU A 105 -5.47 -3.36 -21.13
C GLU A 105 -4.82 -2.28 -20.26
N ASN A 106 -5.63 -1.50 -19.52
CA ASN A 106 -5.15 -0.41 -18.66
C ASN A 106 -4.98 -0.84 -17.19
N ARG A 107 -5.27 -2.10 -16.88
CA ARG A 107 -5.21 -2.62 -15.51
C ARG A 107 -3.74 -2.79 -15.11
N PRO A 108 -3.35 -2.44 -13.88
CA PRO A 108 -2.01 -2.69 -13.38
C PRO A 108 -1.61 -4.15 -13.59
N SER A 109 -0.34 -4.40 -13.91
CA SER A 109 0.20 -5.76 -14.11
C SER A 109 -0.17 -6.70 -12.96
N GLY A 110 -0.16 -6.23 -11.70
CA GLY A 110 -0.55 -7.03 -10.54
C GLY A 110 -2.01 -7.50 -10.56
N GLY A 111 -2.90 -6.72 -11.17
CA GLY A 111 -4.30 -7.09 -11.37
C GLY A 111 -4.50 -8.03 -12.56
N VAL A 112 -3.74 -7.83 -13.64
CA VAL A 112 -3.73 -8.74 -14.81
C VAL A 112 -3.14 -10.11 -14.45
N ASN A 113 -2.17 -10.13 -13.52
CA ASN A 113 -1.51 -11.34 -13.07
C ASN A 113 -2.40 -12.28 -12.23
N LEU A 114 -3.59 -11.85 -11.80
CA LEU A 114 -4.50 -12.68 -11.01
C LEU A 114 -5.41 -13.52 -11.91
N ILE A 115 -5.20 -14.84 -11.91
CA ILE A 115 -6.06 -15.79 -12.60
C ILE A 115 -7.33 -16.00 -11.75
N PRO A 116 -8.53 -15.69 -12.28
CA PRO A 116 -9.77 -15.87 -11.54
C PRO A 116 -10.04 -17.35 -11.24
N ALA A 117 -10.43 -17.65 -10.00
CA ALA A 117 -10.85 -18.98 -9.57
C ALA A 117 -12.10 -18.90 -8.67
N PRO A 118 -12.89 -19.98 -8.57
CA PRO A 118 -14.03 -20.05 -7.65
C PRO A 118 -13.63 -19.81 -6.18
N GLU A 119 -14.61 -19.54 -5.34
CA GLU A 119 -14.45 -19.47 -3.87
C GLU A 119 -13.37 -18.50 -3.37
N LEU A 120 -13.15 -17.40 -4.10
CA LEU A 120 -12.17 -16.35 -3.76
C LEU A 120 -10.71 -16.83 -3.80
N GLN A 121 -10.41 -17.94 -4.49
CA GLN A 121 -9.08 -18.55 -4.55
C GLN A 121 -8.25 -18.10 -5.77
N CYS A 122 -8.39 -16.84 -6.20
CA CYS A 122 -7.58 -16.32 -7.31
C CYS A 122 -6.09 -16.51 -7.01
N TYR A 123 -5.33 -16.95 -8.01
CA TYR A 123 -3.91 -17.24 -7.86
C TYR A 123 -3.08 -16.48 -8.91
N PRO A 124 -1.82 -16.14 -8.60
CA PRO A 124 -1.01 -15.37 -9.53
C PRO A 124 -0.48 -16.26 -10.67
N LEU A 125 -0.44 -15.72 -11.90
CA LEU A 125 0.14 -16.39 -13.07
C LEU A 125 1.67 -16.46 -12.98
N LYS A 126 2.29 -15.38 -12.50
CA LYS A 126 3.73 -15.23 -12.24
C LYS A 126 3.96 -14.77 -10.81
N ASP A 127 5.17 -14.93 -10.29
CA ASP A 127 5.51 -14.44 -8.95
C ASP A 127 5.21 -12.92 -8.83
N PRO A 128 4.32 -12.50 -7.93
CA PRO A 128 4.04 -11.08 -7.68
C PRO A 128 5.29 -10.26 -7.35
N GLU A 129 6.35 -10.89 -6.82
CA GLU A 129 7.61 -10.19 -6.54
C GLU A 129 8.29 -9.69 -7.81
N GLU A 130 8.11 -10.35 -8.97
CA GLU A 130 8.66 -9.88 -10.25
C GLU A 130 8.08 -8.51 -10.65
N ILE A 131 6.79 -8.30 -10.39
CA ILE A 131 6.09 -7.04 -10.69
C ILE A 131 6.68 -5.91 -9.84
N VAL A 132 6.87 -6.15 -8.55
CA VAL A 132 7.50 -5.18 -7.64
C VAL A 132 8.97 -4.95 -8.03
N ASN A 133 9.71 -6.01 -8.31
CA ASN A 133 11.14 -5.94 -8.64
C ASN A 133 11.45 -5.24 -9.97
N SER A 134 10.46 -5.07 -10.86
CA SER A 134 10.59 -4.23 -12.07
C SER A 134 11.00 -2.77 -11.72
N TRP A 135 10.67 -2.30 -10.51
CA TRP A 135 11.03 -0.95 -10.02
C TRP A 135 12.45 -0.82 -9.48
N LYS A 136 13.25 -1.90 -9.48
CA LYS A 136 14.59 -1.93 -8.86
C LYS A 136 15.53 -0.87 -9.42
N SER A 137 15.51 -0.65 -10.73
CA SER A 137 16.37 0.34 -11.39
C SER A 137 15.88 1.79 -11.23
N TYR A 138 14.67 1.99 -10.70
CA TYR A 138 13.99 3.30 -10.64
C TYR A 138 13.82 3.82 -9.21
N GLN A 139 14.49 3.22 -8.22
CA GLN A 139 14.39 3.65 -6.82
C GLN A 139 14.78 5.12 -6.63
N ASN A 140 15.81 5.61 -7.32
CA ASN A 140 16.22 7.02 -7.24
C ASN A 140 15.16 7.98 -7.78
N VAL A 141 14.44 7.58 -8.84
CA VAL A 141 13.32 8.35 -9.41
C VAL A 141 12.18 8.42 -8.40
N LEU A 142 11.76 7.27 -7.86
CA LEU A 142 10.69 7.21 -6.85
C LEU A 142 11.05 7.98 -5.56
N MET A 143 12.31 7.90 -5.10
CA MET A 143 12.80 8.69 -3.96
C MET A 143 12.74 10.20 -4.22
N SER A 144 13.06 10.62 -5.44
CA SER A 144 12.98 12.02 -5.85
C SER A 144 11.54 12.51 -5.87
N LEU A 145 10.61 11.68 -6.37
CA LEU A 145 9.16 11.97 -6.33
C LEU A 145 8.62 12.04 -4.91
N VAL A 146 9.03 11.13 -4.01
CA VAL A 146 8.71 11.22 -2.58
C VAL A 146 9.11 12.58 -2.03
N LYS A 147 10.33 13.04 -2.32
CA LYS A 147 10.80 14.37 -1.89
C LYS A 147 9.99 15.52 -2.51
N ARG A 148 9.67 15.45 -3.80
CA ARG A 148 8.85 16.48 -4.48
C ARG A 148 7.46 16.60 -3.86
N PHE A 149 6.78 15.49 -3.60
CA PHE A 149 5.41 15.51 -3.07
C PHE A 149 5.29 15.79 -1.58
N THR A 150 6.31 15.43 -0.79
CA THR A 150 6.23 15.54 0.68
C THR A 150 7.09 16.66 1.26
N GLY A 151 8.01 17.23 0.48
CA GLY A 151 9.06 18.13 0.96
C GLY A 151 10.10 17.45 1.86
N LYS A 152 10.01 16.12 2.04
CA LYS A 152 10.80 15.34 2.99
C LYS A 152 11.58 14.25 2.28
N ASN A 153 12.74 13.87 2.84
CA ASN A 153 13.45 12.72 2.31
C ASN A 153 12.70 11.41 2.65
N LEU A 154 13.08 10.31 1.98
CA LEU A 154 12.41 9.02 2.14
C LEU A 154 12.33 8.56 3.61
N ASN A 155 13.40 8.72 4.39
CA ASN A 155 13.44 8.28 5.78
C ASN A 155 12.51 9.10 6.68
N GLU A 156 12.42 10.42 6.46
CA GLU A 156 11.50 11.29 7.19
C GLU A 156 10.04 10.95 6.89
N SER A 157 9.70 10.74 5.61
CA SER A 157 8.36 10.34 5.19
C SER A 157 8.01 8.95 5.72
N LEU A 158 8.94 7.99 5.66
CA LEU A 158 8.73 6.64 6.19
C LEU A 158 8.47 6.66 7.70
N LYS A 159 9.27 7.40 8.49
CA LYS A 159 9.07 7.52 9.94
C LYS A 159 7.74 8.16 10.29
N LYS A 160 7.31 9.17 9.51
CA LYS A 160 5.99 9.79 9.66
C LYS A 160 4.88 8.75 9.47
N ASP A 161 4.93 8.00 8.37
CA ASP A 161 3.91 7.00 8.02
C ASP A 161 3.88 5.86 9.03
N ILE A 162 5.04 5.38 9.50
CA ILE A 162 5.12 4.37 10.57
C ILE A 162 4.46 4.86 11.87
N LYS A 163 4.71 6.11 12.27
CA LYS A 163 4.07 6.69 13.46
C LYS A 163 2.55 6.78 13.29
N LEU A 164 2.07 7.22 12.12
CA LEU A 164 0.64 7.27 11.81
C LEU A 164 0.00 5.87 11.78
N PHE A 165 0.69 4.88 11.24
CA PHE A 165 0.29 3.48 11.29
C PHE A 165 0.14 3.01 12.74
N PHE A 166 1.13 3.26 13.60
CA PHE A 166 1.01 2.91 15.03
C PHE A 166 -0.16 3.61 15.73
N LEU A 167 -0.39 4.89 15.45
CA LEU A 167 -1.55 5.61 15.99
C LEU A 167 -2.87 4.97 15.55
N SER A 168 -2.97 4.58 14.28
CA SER A 168 -4.16 3.91 13.73
C SER A 168 -4.40 2.57 14.43
N MET A 169 -3.35 1.76 14.63
CA MET A 169 -3.41 0.50 15.37
C MET A 169 -3.84 0.69 16.83
N ILE A 170 -3.30 1.70 17.53
CA ILE A 170 -3.64 1.98 18.94
C ILE A 170 -5.10 2.40 19.07
N LYS A 171 -5.57 3.27 18.17
CA LYS A 171 -6.93 3.80 18.17
C LYS A 171 -7.97 2.81 17.64
N LYS A 172 -7.52 1.71 17.02
CA LYS A 172 -8.35 0.77 16.26
C LYS A 172 -9.15 1.48 15.18
N ASP A 173 -8.47 2.40 14.49
CA ASP A 173 -9.02 3.14 13.37
C ASP A 173 -9.04 2.24 12.12
N PHE A 174 -10.04 1.36 12.10
CA PHE A 174 -10.20 0.30 11.12
C PHE A 174 -11.40 0.55 10.19
N GLU A 175 -11.85 1.81 10.12
CA GLU A 175 -12.88 2.18 9.18
C GLU A 175 -12.45 1.78 7.76
N HIS A 176 -13.29 0.99 7.09
CA HIS A 176 -13.03 0.41 5.77
C HIS A 176 -11.82 -0.55 5.66
N VAL A 177 -11.17 -0.92 6.76
CA VAL A 177 -10.05 -1.88 6.73
C VAL A 177 -10.60 -3.31 6.82
N SER A 178 -10.31 -4.13 5.80
CA SER A 178 -10.76 -5.53 5.77
C SER A 178 -10.21 -6.35 6.96
N THR A 179 -10.94 -7.37 7.41
CA THR A 179 -10.48 -8.25 8.50
C THR A 179 -9.19 -9.00 8.17
N VAL A 180 -8.96 -9.30 6.89
CA VAL A 180 -7.71 -9.90 6.40
C VAL A 180 -6.54 -8.92 6.57
N GLU A 181 -6.75 -7.65 6.21
CA GLU A 181 -5.74 -6.61 6.40
C GLU A 181 -5.45 -6.35 7.88
N GLN A 182 -6.46 -6.32 8.74
CA GLN A 182 -6.27 -6.14 10.19
C GLN A 182 -5.34 -7.22 10.78
N LYS A 183 -5.56 -8.49 10.42
CA LYS A 183 -4.70 -9.61 10.87
C LYS A 183 -3.25 -9.45 10.39
N GLN A 184 -3.07 -9.09 9.11
CA GLN A 184 -1.72 -8.87 8.56
C GLN A 184 -1.03 -7.66 9.17
N ALA A 185 -1.78 -6.59 9.45
CA ALA A 185 -1.29 -5.41 10.12
C ALA A 185 -0.85 -5.69 11.56
N ASP A 186 -1.56 -6.56 12.29
CA ASP A 186 -1.16 -7.00 13.63
C ASP A 186 0.19 -7.73 13.63
N GLU A 187 0.40 -8.65 12.69
CA GLU A 187 1.69 -9.35 12.52
C GLU A 187 2.80 -8.38 12.15
N PHE A 188 2.55 -7.52 11.17
CA PHE A 188 3.49 -6.50 10.72
C PHE A 188 3.86 -5.52 11.85
N MET A 189 2.89 -5.12 12.67
CA MET A 189 3.09 -4.25 13.83
C MET A 189 4.10 -4.86 14.82
N ARG A 190 4.10 -6.19 15.03
CA ARG A 190 5.03 -6.84 15.97
C ARG A 190 6.49 -6.69 15.56
N ILE A 191 6.76 -6.79 14.25
CA ILE A 191 8.12 -6.61 13.70
C ILE A 191 8.47 -5.12 13.68
N LEU A 192 7.52 -4.27 13.28
CA LEU A 192 7.73 -2.82 13.18
C LEU A 192 8.04 -2.18 14.55
N LYS A 193 7.42 -2.65 15.63
CA LYS A 193 7.73 -2.23 17.01
C LYS A 193 9.16 -2.53 17.43
N GLN A 194 9.73 -3.63 16.93
CA GLN A 194 11.12 -4.00 17.21
C GLN A 194 12.10 -3.15 16.39
N ALA A 195 11.73 -2.80 15.15
CA ALA A 195 12.52 -1.92 14.29
C ALA A 195 12.47 -0.45 14.72
N TYR A 196 11.33 0.03 15.25
CA TYR A 196 11.10 1.43 15.61
C TYR A 196 10.46 1.59 17.02
N PRO A 197 11.13 1.12 18.09
CA PRO A 197 10.58 1.15 19.44
C PRO A 197 10.36 2.59 19.96
N GLU A 198 11.14 3.56 19.49
CA GLU A 198 10.99 4.98 19.81
C GLU A 198 9.70 5.57 19.24
N LEU A 199 9.40 5.32 17.96
CA LEU A 199 8.17 5.80 17.33
C LEU A 199 6.92 5.18 17.95
N TRP A 200 7.02 3.91 18.36
CA TRP A 200 5.95 3.26 19.11
C TRP A 200 5.68 3.96 20.45
N LYS A 201 6.73 4.26 21.23
CA LYS A 201 6.59 4.97 22.52
C LYS A 201 5.97 6.35 22.33
N GLU A 202 6.38 7.07 21.29
CA GLU A 202 5.80 8.37 20.94
C GLU A 202 4.31 8.27 20.60
N ALA A 203 3.93 7.31 19.75
CA ALA A 203 2.53 7.07 19.39
C ALA A 203 1.68 6.73 20.61
N CYS A 204 2.17 5.88 21.53
CA CYS A 204 1.50 5.59 22.79
C CYS A 204 1.29 6.84 23.66
N LYS A 205 2.31 7.70 23.77
CA LYS A 205 2.22 8.95 24.55
C LYS A 205 1.19 9.91 23.94
N GLU A 206 1.24 10.08 22.63
CA GLU A 206 0.34 10.97 21.89
C GLU A 206 -1.12 10.53 22.00
N SER A 207 -1.39 9.22 21.85
CA SER A 207 -2.74 8.68 22.00
C SER A 207 -3.32 8.90 23.41
N LYS A 208 -2.52 8.78 24.47
CA LYS A 208 -2.96 9.02 25.85
C LYS A 208 -3.29 10.50 26.10
N ASN A 209 -2.50 11.41 25.53
CA ASN A 209 -2.73 12.85 25.67
C ASN A 209 -4.03 13.27 24.98
N GLN A 210 -4.29 12.77 23.77
CA GLN A 210 -5.53 13.05 23.04
C GLN A 210 -6.78 12.55 23.78
N TYR A 211 -6.73 11.33 24.34
CA TYR A 211 -7.81 10.80 25.18
C TYR A 211 -8.09 11.68 26.40
N THR A 212 -7.03 12.16 27.07
CA THR A 212 -7.14 13.03 28.25
C THR A 212 -7.79 14.37 27.91
N LEU A 213 -7.43 14.98 26.78
CA LEU A 213 -8.02 16.23 26.29
C LEU A 213 -9.50 16.05 25.95
N GLN A 214 -9.87 15.00 25.23
CA GLN A 214 -11.27 14.70 24.88
C GLN A 214 -12.14 14.51 26.13
N LYS A 215 -11.63 13.86 27.18
CA LYS A 215 -12.35 13.70 28.45
C LYS A 215 -12.56 15.02 29.20
N ARG A 216 -11.64 15.99 29.05
CA ARG A 216 -11.77 17.33 29.66
C ARG A 216 -12.76 18.21 28.92
N MET A 217 -12.87 18.08 27.60
CA MET A 217 -13.83 18.86 26.78
C MET A 217 -15.28 18.35 26.87
N LYS A 218 -15.49 17.12 27.37
CA LYS A 218 -16.82 16.51 27.60
C LYS A 218 -17.33 16.69 29.04
N LYS A 219 -16.61 17.46 29.86
CA LYS A 219 -17.03 17.87 31.21
C LYS A 219 -17.36 19.35 31.18
#